data_AF-A0AAN7EB67-F1
#
_entry.id   AF-A0AAN7EB67-F1
#
_cell.length_a   1.000
_cell.length_b   1.000
_cell.length_c   1.000
_cell.angle_alpha   90.00
_cell.angle_beta   90.00
_cell.angle_gamma   90.00
#
_symmetry.space_group_name_H-M   'P 1'
#
loop_
_entity.id
_entity.type
_entity.pdbx_description
1 polymer ?
#
loop_
_entity_poly.entity_id
_entity_poly.type
_entity_poly.pdbx_seq_one_letter_code
_entity_poly.pdbx_strand_id
1 'polypeptide(L)'
;MATEEDSIEQAAAARRERLRSLKAAQELLNTPDEDSAQVEYKTNDENGTNEENNFNMKFRNYVPHDKQLQEGKVSPPVLPKFEDPIAAAPLPSAEEDPFVNIAPKKPNWDLRRDVQKKLDKLERRTQKALYKLMEEQEKQKQFTEEDGGTGAED
;
A
#
# COMPACT_ATOMS: atom_id res chain seq x y z
N MET A 1 -1.23 3.65 -24.74
CA MET A 1 -2.44 2.84 -24.98
C MET A 1 -2.10 1.35 -24.92
N ALA A 2 -1.23 0.81 -25.78
CA ALA A 2 -0.90 -0.63 -25.78
C ALA A 2 -0.29 -1.19 -24.47
N THR A 3 0.58 -0.43 -23.80
CA THR A 3 1.30 -0.92 -22.60
C THR A 3 0.43 -1.13 -21.36
N GLU A 4 -0.72 -0.45 -21.27
CA GLU A 4 -1.66 -0.62 -20.16
C GLU A 4 -2.58 -1.82 -20.41
N GLU A 5 -2.94 -2.07 -21.67
CA GLU A 5 -3.70 -3.25 -22.08
C GLU A 5 -2.90 -4.54 -21.81
N ASP A 6 -1.60 -4.54 -22.12
CA ASP A 6 -0.69 -5.66 -21.85
C ASP A 6 -0.60 -6.00 -20.35
N SER A 7 -0.64 -4.98 -19.47
CA SER A 7 -0.58 -5.16 -18.00
C SER A 7 -1.88 -5.76 -17.44
N ILE A 8 -3.03 -5.32 -17.96
CA ILE A 8 -4.34 -5.83 -17.59
C ILE A 8 -4.50 -7.29 -18.05
N GLU A 9 -4.02 -7.61 -19.25
CA GLU A 9 -4.05 -8.98 -19.79
C GLU A 9 -3.15 -9.92 -18.97
N GLN A 10 -1.95 -9.49 -18.58
CA GLN A 10 -1.07 -10.26 -17.69
C GLN A 10 -1.71 -10.52 -16.32
N ALA A 11 -2.37 -9.52 -15.72
CA ALA A 11 -3.06 -9.68 -14.45
C ALA A 11 -4.25 -10.67 -14.56
N ALA A 12 -4.99 -10.63 -15.67
CA ALA A 12 -6.08 -11.56 -15.95
C ALA A 12 -5.57 -13.00 -16.15
N ALA A 13 -4.45 -13.17 -16.85
CA ALA A 13 -3.81 -14.47 -17.06
C ALA A 13 -3.34 -15.10 -15.75
N ALA A 14 -2.65 -14.33 -14.89
CA ALA A 14 -2.19 -14.79 -13.58
C ALA A 14 -3.36 -15.21 -12.67
N ARG A 15 -4.47 -14.45 -12.67
CA ARG A 15 -5.68 -14.81 -11.92
C ARG A 15 -6.29 -16.11 -12.45
N ARG A 16 -6.33 -16.30 -13.77
CA ARG A 16 -6.88 -17.51 -14.39
C ARG A 16 -6.05 -18.75 -14.08
N GLU A 17 -4.73 -18.64 -14.06
CA GLU A 17 -3.82 -19.72 -13.67
C GLU A 17 -4.02 -20.13 -12.21
N ARG A 18 -4.08 -19.15 -11.29
CA ARG A 18 -4.35 -19.40 -9.87
C ARG A 18 -5.68 -20.10 -9.62
N LEU A 19 -6.72 -19.74 -10.38
CA LEU A 19 -8.03 -20.40 -10.26
C LEU A 19 -8.01 -21.82 -10.82
N ARG A 20 -7.22 -22.09 -11.88
CA ARG A 20 -7.05 -23.45 -12.41
C ARG A 20 -6.32 -24.36 -11.42
N SER A 21 -5.27 -23.89 -10.76
CA SER A 21 -4.55 -24.71 -9.77
C SER A 21 -5.42 -25.05 -8.56
N LEU A 22 -6.21 -24.10 -8.06
CA LEU A 22 -7.19 -24.35 -7.00
C LEU A 22 -8.25 -25.37 -7.43
N LYS A 23 -8.74 -25.27 -8.67
CA LYS A 23 -9.73 -26.22 -9.20
C LYS A 23 -9.15 -27.63 -9.35
N ALA A 24 -7.91 -27.77 -9.81
CA ALA A 24 -7.23 -29.06 -9.92
C ALA A 24 -6.99 -29.71 -8.54
N ALA A 25 -6.58 -28.94 -7.54
CA ALA A 25 -6.44 -29.43 -6.18
C ALA A 25 -7.78 -29.88 -5.58
N GLN A 26 -8.86 -29.15 -5.87
CA GLN A 26 -10.21 -29.52 -5.42
C GLN A 26 -10.71 -30.79 -6.12
N GLU A 27 -10.36 -31.01 -7.39
CA GLU A 27 -10.73 -32.22 -8.14
C GLU A 27 -10.04 -33.46 -7.58
N LEU A 28 -8.74 -33.38 -7.28
CA LEU A 28 -8.00 -34.47 -6.60
C LEU A 28 -8.55 -34.79 -5.21
N LEU A 29 -9.07 -33.79 -4.50
CA LEU A 29 -9.72 -34.02 -3.21
C LEU A 29 -11.11 -34.68 -3.35
N ASN A 30 -11.81 -34.40 -4.46
CA ASN A 30 -13.18 -34.85 -4.68
C ASN A 30 -13.27 -36.20 -5.40
N THR A 31 -12.20 -36.70 -6.03
CA THR A 31 -12.11 -38.07 -6.51
C THR A 31 -11.54 -38.95 -5.39
N PRO A 32 -12.33 -39.83 -4.76
CA PRO A 32 -11.77 -40.84 -3.87
C PRO A 32 -10.91 -41.78 -4.72
N ASP A 33 -9.63 -41.92 -4.37
CA ASP A 33 -8.74 -42.93 -4.95
C ASP A 33 -9.31 -44.33 -4.65
N GLU A 34 -9.84 -44.99 -5.68
CA GLU A 34 -10.19 -46.42 -5.71
C GLU A 34 -8.93 -47.30 -5.88
N ASP A 35 -7.82 -46.98 -5.21
CA ASP A 35 -6.57 -47.78 -5.28
C ASP A 35 -5.74 -47.79 -3.98
N SER A 36 -6.37 -47.53 -2.83
CA SER A 36 -5.71 -47.60 -1.50
C SER A 36 -5.97 -48.90 -0.73
N ALA A 37 -6.50 -49.93 -1.38
CA ALA A 37 -6.74 -51.24 -0.76
C ALA A 37 -5.57 -52.19 -1.03
N GLN A 38 -4.50 -52.11 -0.21
CA GLN A 38 -3.65 -53.22 0.27
C GLN A 38 -2.26 -52.72 0.68
N VAL A 39 -1.94 -52.67 1.99
CA VAL A 39 -0.73 -53.31 2.55
C VAL A 39 -0.97 -53.63 4.03
N GLU A 40 -0.63 -54.85 4.38
CA GLU A 40 -0.97 -55.62 5.57
C GLU A 40 -0.22 -55.24 6.86
N TYR A 41 -0.88 -55.55 7.98
CA TYR A 41 -0.30 -55.59 9.33
C TYR A 41 0.59 -56.84 9.47
N LYS A 42 1.90 -56.67 9.67
CA LYS A 42 2.77 -57.75 10.16
C LYS A 42 3.31 -57.41 11.55
N THR A 43 2.67 -57.98 12.56
CA THR A 43 3.30 -58.34 13.83
C THR A 43 4.09 -59.64 13.61
N ASN A 44 5.38 -59.69 13.95
CA ASN A 44 5.90 -60.46 15.10
C ASN A 44 7.45 -60.60 15.09
N ASP A 45 7.99 -60.61 16.30
CA ASP A 45 9.22 -61.25 16.82
C ASP A 45 10.66 -60.73 16.55
N GLU A 46 11.25 -60.32 17.68
CA GLU A 46 12.55 -60.72 18.27
C GLU A 46 13.90 -60.28 17.66
N ASN A 47 14.54 -59.39 18.43
CA ASN A 47 15.90 -59.47 18.99
C ASN A 47 17.06 -59.90 18.07
N GLY A 48 17.98 -58.98 17.80
CA GLY A 48 19.27 -59.31 17.20
C GLY A 48 20.09 -58.09 16.85
N THR A 49 20.83 -57.59 17.84
CA THR A 49 22.14 -56.92 17.75
C THR A 49 22.68 -56.53 16.37
N ASN A 50 23.14 -55.28 16.30
CA ASN A 50 24.26 -54.78 15.48
C ASN A 50 23.94 -54.00 14.19
N GLU A 51 23.24 -52.87 14.33
CA GLU A 51 23.35 -51.72 13.40
C GLU A 51 23.75 -50.43 14.17
N GLU A 52 24.56 -50.60 15.21
CA GLU A 52 25.16 -49.50 15.95
C GLU A 52 26.23 -48.84 15.07
N ASN A 53 25.93 -47.65 14.54
CA ASN A 53 26.83 -46.52 14.23
C ASN A 53 26.44 -45.68 13.00
N ASN A 54 25.18 -45.69 12.52
CA ASN A 54 24.77 -44.73 11.47
C ASN A 54 23.39 -44.09 11.68
N PHE A 55 22.92 -43.95 12.92
CA PHE A 55 21.81 -43.04 13.19
C PHE A 55 22.34 -41.61 13.30
N ASN A 56 22.23 -40.85 12.22
CA ASN A 56 22.67 -39.45 12.16
C ASN A 56 21.69 -38.55 12.95
N MET A 57 21.72 -38.66 14.27
CA MET A 57 20.82 -38.00 15.22
C MET A 57 21.15 -36.50 15.33
N LYS A 58 20.16 -35.64 15.05
CA LYS A 58 20.33 -34.17 15.00
C LYS A 58 19.60 -33.48 16.15
N PHE A 59 20.30 -32.66 16.92
CA PHE A 59 19.73 -31.95 18.06
C PHE A 59 19.53 -30.47 17.74
N ARG A 60 18.26 -30.01 17.74
CA ARG A 60 17.91 -28.60 17.50
C ARG A 60 17.61 -27.86 18.81
N ASN A 61 16.77 -28.44 19.67
CA ASN A 61 16.28 -27.81 20.92
C ASN A 61 16.90 -28.38 22.20
N TYR A 62 17.84 -29.32 22.09
CA TYR A 62 18.44 -30.01 23.24
C TYR A 62 19.97 -30.10 23.09
N VAL A 63 20.69 -30.12 24.21
CA VAL A 63 22.15 -30.28 24.23
C VAL A 63 22.49 -31.53 25.04
N PRO A 64 22.90 -32.63 24.38
CA PRO A 64 23.35 -33.84 25.06
C PRO A 64 24.54 -33.56 26.00
N HIS A 65 24.58 -34.22 27.15
CA HIS A 65 25.72 -34.15 28.07
C HIS A 65 26.93 -34.95 27.59
N ASP A 66 26.71 -35.97 26.76
CA ASP A 66 27.78 -36.81 26.25
C ASP A 66 28.50 -36.16 25.05
N LYS A 67 29.83 -36.22 25.04
CA LYS A 67 30.66 -35.42 24.13
C LYS A 67 30.53 -35.87 22.67
N GLN A 68 30.40 -37.18 22.44
CA GLN A 68 30.26 -37.73 21.09
C GLN A 68 28.92 -37.35 20.43
N LEU A 69 27.90 -37.07 21.24
CA LEU A 69 26.55 -36.77 20.77
C LEU A 69 26.31 -35.26 20.59
N GLN A 70 27.18 -34.41 21.15
CA GLN A 70 27.17 -32.96 20.95
C GLN A 70 27.53 -32.55 19.52
N GLU A 71 28.30 -33.37 18.80
CA GLU A 71 28.64 -33.15 17.39
C GLU A 71 27.41 -33.19 16.47
N GLY A 72 26.33 -33.85 16.91
CA GLY A 72 25.02 -33.87 16.22
C GLY A 72 24.18 -32.59 16.41
N LYS A 73 24.68 -31.56 17.13
CA LYS A 73 23.94 -30.31 17.35
C LYS A 73 23.88 -29.48 16.07
N VAL A 74 22.67 -29.17 15.62
CA VAL A 74 22.45 -28.37 14.41
C VAL A 74 22.67 -26.89 14.73
N SER A 75 23.60 -26.25 14.03
CA SER A 75 23.78 -24.80 14.13
C SER A 75 22.56 -24.07 13.54
N PRO A 76 22.11 -22.98 14.18
CA PRO A 76 21.04 -22.17 13.63
C PRO A 76 21.47 -21.59 12.28
N PRO A 77 20.56 -21.48 11.30
CA PRO A 77 20.87 -20.89 10.01
C PRO A 77 21.33 -19.45 10.22
N VAL A 78 22.54 -19.13 9.75
CA VAL A 78 23.08 -17.76 9.79
C VAL A 78 22.28 -16.96 8.77
N LEU A 79 21.49 -16.01 9.25
CA LEU A 79 20.81 -15.07 8.38
C LEU A 79 21.86 -14.26 7.60
N PRO A 80 21.68 -14.05 6.28
CA PRO A 80 22.52 -13.13 5.54
C PRO A 80 22.45 -11.77 6.23
N LYS A 81 23.60 -11.15 6.47
CA LYS A 81 23.67 -9.79 6.97
C LYS A 81 23.07 -8.90 5.91
N PHE A 82 21.88 -8.38 6.20
CA PHE A 82 21.21 -7.40 5.37
C PHE A 82 22.07 -6.14 5.41
N GLU A 83 22.75 -5.85 4.31
CA GLU A 83 23.36 -4.54 4.10
C GLU A 83 22.22 -3.60 3.71
N ASP A 84 21.86 -2.67 4.61
CA ASP A 84 20.88 -1.63 4.33
C ASP A 84 21.31 -0.85 3.07
N PRO A 85 20.56 -0.90 1.95
CA PRO A 85 20.92 -0.21 0.72
C PRO A 85 20.58 1.29 0.77
N ILE A 86 20.85 1.96 1.90
CA ILE A 86 20.48 3.37 2.12
C ILE A 86 21.69 4.32 1.94
N ALA A 87 22.91 3.82 1.75
CA ALA A 87 24.09 4.68 1.77
C ALA A 87 24.43 5.43 0.46
N ALA A 88 23.72 5.24 -0.67
CA ALA A 88 24.12 5.92 -1.92
C ALA A 88 23.02 6.09 -3.00
N ALA A 89 21.82 6.58 -2.66
CA ALA A 89 20.87 7.06 -3.66
C ALA A 89 20.61 8.57 -3.49
N PRO A 90 20.66 9.38 -4.57
CA PRO A 90 20.32 10.79 -4.49
C PRO A 90 18.86 10.93 -4.06
N LEU A 91 18.59 11.92 -3.20
CA LEU A 91 17.28 12.23 -2.62
C LEU A 91 16.16 12.04 -3.67
N PRO A 92 15.22 11.10 -3.48
CA PRO A 92 14.03 11.09 -4.31
C PRO A 92 13.34 12.44 -4.08
N SER A 93 13.08 13.18 -5.16
CA SER A 93 12.20 14.33 -5.13
C SER A 93 10.94 13.92 -4.41
N ALA A 94 10.55 14.67 -3.39
CA ALA A 94 9.35 14.44 -2.60
C ALA A 94 8.12 14.44 -3.53
N GLU A 95 7.80 13.28 -4.08
CA GLU A 95 6.45 12.96 -4.47
C GLU A 95 5.69 12.83 -3.16
N GLU A 96 5.06 13.93 -2.77
CA GLU A 96 4.17 13.99 -1.62
C GLU A 96 3.15 12.87 -1.76
N ASP A 97 3.36 11.84 -0.96
CA ASP A 97 2.57 10.63 -0.95
C ASP A 97 1.09 11.01 -0.74
N PRO A 98 0.20 10.82 -1.74
CA PRO A 98 -1.16 11.34 -1.70
C PRO A 98 -2.00 10.72 -0.56
N PHE A 99 -1.49 9.66 0.06
CA PHE A 99 -2.09 8.97 1.20
C PHE A 99 -1.74 9.58 2.56
N VAL A 100 -0.67 10.37 2.68
CA VAL A 100 -0.29 11.02 3.95
C VAL A 100 -1.29 12.11 4.36
N ASN A 101 -2.13 12.57 3.42
CA ASN A 101 -3.20 13.55 3.63
C ASN A 101 -4.58 12.93 3.94
N ILE A 102 -4.64 11.63 4.25
CA ILE A 102 -5.86 10.92 4.68
C ILE A 102 -5.89 10.86 6.21
N ALA A 103 -5.64 11.99 6.86
CA ALA A 103 -6.13 12.17 8.23
C ALA A 103 -7.68 12.18 8.19
N PRO A 104 -8.37 11.77 9.27
CA PRO A 104 -9.81 11.97 9.39
C PRO A 104 -10.13 13.47 9.24
N LYS A 105 -10.57 13.88 8.04
CA LYS A 105 -10.95 15.26 7.77
C LYS A 105 -12.25 15.59 8.52
N LYS A 106 -12.49 16.89 8.75
CA LYS A 106 -13.76 17.38 9.31
C LYS A 106 -14.94 16.83 8.47
N PRO A 107 -16.08 16.45 9.08
CA PRO A 107 -17.24 15.95 8.33
C PRO A 107 -17.70 16.88 7.20
N ASN A 108 -17.56 18.19 7.40
CA ASN A 108 -17.95 19.22 6.43
C ASN A 108 -16.82 19.63 5.47
N TRP A 109 -15.71 18.90 5.39
CA TRP A 109 -14.58 19.32 4.54
C TRP A 109 -14.96 19.32 3.06
N ASP A 110 -15.74 18.32 2.65
CA ASP A 110 -16.16 18.15 1.26
C ASP A 110 -17.14 19.25 0.86
N LEU A 111 -18.11 19.52 1.75
CA LEU A 111 -19.04 20.63 1.58
C LEU A 111 -18.31 21.97 1.43
N ARG A 112 -17.27 22.21 2.24
CA ARG A 112 -16.45 23.42 2.12
C ARG A 112 -15.73 23.47 0.77
N ARG A 113 -15.11 22.38 0.35
CA ARG A 113 -14.41 22.29 -0.94
C ARG A 113 -15.34 22.59 -2.11
N ASP A 114 -16.51 21.96 -2.12
CA ASP A 114 -17.47 22.05 -3.23
C ASP A 114 -18.15 23.42 -3.30
N VAL A 115 -18.38 24.06 -2.14
CA VAL A 115 -18.94 25.41 -2.05
C VAL A 115 -17.89 26.49 -2.31
N GLN A 116 -16.60 26.25 -2.01
CA GLN A 116 -15.53 27.24 -2.12
C GLN A 116 -15.45 27.85 -3.53
N LYS A 117 -15.49 27.03 -4.59
CA LYS A 117 -15.42 27.51 -5.97
C LYS A 117 -16.55 28.49 -6.33
N LYS A 118 -17.75 28.30 -5.76
CA LYS A 118 -18.90 29.20 -5.97
C LYS A 118 -18.72 30.50 -5.18
N LEU A 119 -18.23 30.41 -3.95
CA LEU A 119 -17.91 31.57 -3.12
C LEU A 119 -16.82 32.42 -3.75
N ASP A 120 -15.72 31.83 -4.21
CA ASP A 120 -14.63 32.56 -4.89
C ASP A 120 -15.13 33.33 -6.12
N LYS A 121 -16.04 32.72 -6.88
CA LYS A 121 -16.64 33.37 -8.06
C LYS A 121 -17.57 34.52 -7.66
N LEU A 122 -18.26 34.40 -6.53
CA LEU A 122 -19.12 35.45 -6.00
C LEU A 122 -18.26 36.59 -5.43
N GLU A 123 -17.26 36.26 -4.62
CA GLU A 123 -16.31 37.21 -4.02
C GLU A 123 -15.63 38.07 -5.08
N ARG A 124 -15.13 37.47 -6.16
CA ARG A 124 -14.56 38.23 -7.29
C ARG A 124 -15.54 39.22 -7.92
N ARG A 125 -16.84 38.89 -7.96
CA ARG A 125 -17.86 39.81 -8.47
C ARG A 125 -18.19 40.90 -7.47
N THR A 126 -18.27 40.56 -6.19
CA THR A 126 -18.49 41.52 -5.11
C THR A 126 -17.36 42.53 -5.04
N GLN A 127 -16.10 42.09 -5.12
CA GLN A 127 -14.95 42.99 -5.18
C GLN A 127 -15.00 43.91 -6.40
N LYS A 128 -15.34 43.39 -7.58
CA LYS A 128 -15.52 44.21 -8.79
C LYS A 128 -16.65 45.23 -8.66
N ALA A 129 -17.79 44.82 -8.09
CA ALA A 129 -18.93 45.71 -7.86
C ALA A 129 -18.57 46.81 -6.86
N LEU A 130 -17.86 46.46 -5.79
CA LEU A 130 -17.37 47.41 -4.79
C LEU A 130 -16.39 48.42 -5.39
N TYR A 131 -15.47 47.96 -6.23
CA TYR A 131 -14.56 48.84 -6.96
C TYR A 131 -15.31 49.81 -7.88
N LYS A 132 -16.28 49.32 -8.65
CA LYS A 132 -17.10 50.17 -9.52
C LYS A 132 -17.91 51.22 -8.73
N LEU A 133 -18.46 50.84 -7.58
CA LEU A 133 -19.19 51.76 -6.71
C LEU A 133 -18.26 52.86 -6.19
N MET A 134 -17.03 52.51 -5.81
CA MET A 134 -16.01 53.47 -5.38
C MET A 134 -15.64 54.46 -6.49
N GLU A 135 -15.42 53.98 -7.72
CA GLU A 135 -15.16 54.85 -8.88
C GLU A 135 -16.32 55.82 -9.16
N GLU A 136 -17.57 55.35 -9.08
CA GLU A 136 -18.74 56.18 -9.28
C GLU A 136 -18.87 57.25 -8.19
N GLN A 137 -18.65 56.88 -6.92
CA GLN A 137 -18.65 57.82 -5.82
C GLN A 137 -17.55 58.88 -5.94
N GLU A 138 -16.35 58.48 -6.34
CA GLU A 138 -15.24 59.40 -6.57
C GLU A 138 -15.54 60.38 -7.72
N LYS A 139 -16.09 59.88 -8.83
CA LYS A 139 -16.51 60.72 -9.96
C LYS A 139 -17.64 61.70 -9.59
N GLN A 140 -18.63 61.25 -8.82
CA GLN A 140 -19.70 62.12 -8.33
C GLN A 140 -19.14 63.22 -7.43
N LYS A 141 -18.22 62.87 -6.53
CA LYS A 141 -17.55 63.83 -5.66
C LYS A 141 -16.77 64.87 -6.48
N GLN A 142 -15.98 64.44 -7.47
CA GLN A 142 -15.26 65.35 -8.37
C GLN A 142 -16.22 66.26 -9.14
N PHE A 143 -17.31 65.72 -9.70
CA PHE A 143 -18.30 66.52 -10.42
C PHE A 143 -18.97 67.56 -9.51
N THR A 144 -19.33 67.21 -8.27
CA THR A 144 -19.91 68.17 -7.31
C THR A 144 -18.92 69.24 -6.85
N GLU A 145 -17.63 68.92 -6.78
CA GLU A 145 -16.57 69.88 -6.46
C GLU A 145 -16.31 70.85 -7.63
N GLU A 146 -16.39 70.39 -8.88
CA GLU A 146 -16.22 71.22 -10.07
C GLU A 146 -17.41 72.19 -10.30
N ASP A 147 -18.66 71.72 -10.14
CA ASP A 147 -19.87 72.54 -10.37
C ASP A 147 -20.11 73.56 -9.23
N GLY A 148 -19.63 73.27 -8.01
CA GLY A 148 -19.66 74.20 -6.88
C GLY A 148 -18.61 75.32 -6.94
N GLY A 149 -17.58 75.18 -7.79
CA GLY A 149 -16.48 76.15 -7.92
C GLY A 149 -16.73 77.27 -8.92
N THR A 150 -17.65 77.10 -9.88
CA THR A 150 -17.90 78.05 -10.98
C THR A 150 -18.98 79.11 -10.70
N GLY A 151 -19.54 79.15 -9.49
CA GLY A 151 -20.62 80.08 -9.10
C GLY A 151 -20.22 81.21 -8.13
N ALA A 152 -18.92 81.40 -7.85
CA ALA A 152 -18.44 82.31 -6.79
C ALA A 152 -17.55 83.48 -7.29
N GLU A 153 -17.65 83.87 -8.56
CA GLU A 153 -17.05 85.10 -9.10
C GLU A 153 -18.06 85.87 -9.96
N ASP A 154 -18.86 86.74 -9.32
CA ASP A 154 -19.30 88.05 -9.86
C ASP A 154 -19.83 88.95 -8.72
#